data_AF-A0A962HRF6-F1
#
_entry.id   AF-A0A962HRF6-F1
#
_cell.length_a   1.000
_cell.length_b   1.000
_cell.length_c   1.000
_cell.angle_alpha   90.00
_cell.angle_beta   90.00
_cell.angle_gamma   90.00
#
_symmetry.space_group_name_H-M   'P 1'
#
loop_
_entity.id
_entity.type
_entity.pdbx_description
1 polymer ?
#
loop_
_entity_poly.entity_id
_entity_poly.type
_entity_poly.pdbx_seq_one_letter_code
_entity_poly.pdbx_strand_id
1 'polypeptide(L)'
;MRKTTPWIVTLAAAVLLAACAGQKEPATQAVQKAEAALAEVRADAAQYAPDNLASVESTLTSLKDALAKGDYKAVLAGAGGLTSSIAALKDATAAGKSAQEAAVAAANAEWSSMAADMPKMVEAIGSRIAVLSKSKRLPKGIDQASFDAAKSGYEMMQSTWSEASAAAASGNVVDAVAKAKMLKDKGAEVMTMLNMSAG
;
A
#
# COMPACT_ATOMS: atom_id res chain seq x y z
N MET A 1 65.70 -48.10 36.87
CA MET A 1 65.28 -46.77 37.35
C MET A 1 66.05 -45.70 36.59
N ARG A 2 65.39 -44.89 35.74
CA ARG A 2 65.75 -43.49 35.42
C ARG A 2 64.67 -42.88 34.49
N LYS A 3 64.23 -41.68 34.87
CA LYS A 3 63.06 -40.92 34.38
C LYS A 3 63.45 -39.99 33.23
N THR A 4 62.55 -39.75 32.26
CA THR A 4 62.47 -38.54 31.42
C THR A 4 61.01 -38.34 30.94
N THR A 5 60.17 -37.64 31.70
CA THR A 5 59.68 -36.24 31.52
C THR A 5 58.90 -35.95 30.23
N PRO A 6 57.57 -35.71 30.29
CA PRO A 6 56.74 -35.18 29.20
C PRO A 6 56.55 -33.66 29.33
N TRP A 7 56.85 -32.88 28.29
CA TRP A 7 56.63 -31.43 28.27
C TRP A 7 56.23 -30.94 26.87
N ILE A 8 55.05 -31.34 26.41
CA ILE A 8 54.38 -30.74 25.22
C ILE A 8 52.86 -30.84 25.40
N VAL A 9 52.24 -30.00 26.25
CA VAL A 9 50.78 -29.75 26.20
C VAL A 9 50.47 -28.35 26.74
N THR A 10 50.88 -27.27 26.05
CA THR A 10 50.41 -25.91 26.39
C THR A 10 50.56 -24.89 25.26
N LEU A 11 50.18 -25.23 24.02
CA LEU A 11 50.21 -24.26 22.90
C LEU A 11 49.02 -24.38 21.91
N ALA A 12 47.85 -24.82 22.37
CA ALA A 12 46.64 -24.93 21.52
C ALA A 12 45.52 -23.95 21.89
N ALA A 13 45.60 -23.25 23.03
CA ALA A 13 44.51 -22.39 23.52
C ALA A 13 44.61 -20.90 23.09
N ALA A 14 45.76 -20.44 22.58
CA ALA A 14 45.98 -19.02 22.24
C ALA A 14 45.60 -18.64 20.80
N VAL A 15 45.45 -19.62 19.89
CA VAL A 15 45.13 -19.35 18.46
C VAL A 15 43.63 -19.09 18.23
N LEU A 16 42.75 -19.53 19.14
CA LEU A 16 41.30 -19.34 19.03
C LEU A 16 40.86 -17.88 19.26
N LEU A 17 41.64 -17.07 19.98
CA LEU A 17 41.32 -15.67 20.26
C LEU A 17 41.68 -14.73 19.09
N ALA A 18 42.72 -15.04 18.31
CA ALA A 18 43.11 -14.24 17.15
C ALA A 18 42.12 -14.35 15.97
N ALA A 19 41.41 -15.48 15.85
CA ALA A 19 40.41 -15.69 14.81
C ALA A 19 39.11 -14.89 15.04
N CYS A 20 38.73 -14.61 16.30
CA CYS A 20 37.58 -13.76 16.60
C CYS A 20 37.87 -12.26 16.39
N ALA A 21 39.11 -11.81 16.59
CA ALA A 21 39.49 -10.42 16.37
C ALA A 21 39.44 -10.02 14.88
N GLY A 22 39.74 -10.95 13.96
CA GLY A 22 39.75 -10.69 12.52
C GLY A 22 38.37 -10.54 11.86
N GLN A 23 37.29 -10.98 12.52
CA GLN A 23 35.93 -10.96 11.94
C GLN A 23 35.08 -9.74 12.34
N LYS A 24 35.47 -9.04 13.42
CA LYS A 24 34.76 -7.86 13.93
C LYS A 24 34.67 -6.74 12.90
N GLU A 25 35.78 -6.42 12.26
CA GLU A 25 35.87 -5.34 11.28
C GLU A 25 35.02 -5.65 10.02
N PRO A 26 35.15 -6.83 9.38
CA PRO A 26 34.25 -7.24 8.29
C PRO A 26 32.76 -7.25 8.67
N ALA A 27 32.42 -7.74 9.86
CA ALA A 27 31.03 -7.78 10.33
C ALA A 27 30.45 -6.37 10.54
N THR A 28 31.24 -5.46 11.11
CA THR A 28 30.86 -4.06 11.30
C THR A 28 30.64 -3.37 9.96
N GLN A 29 31.57 -3.55 9.00
CA GLN A 29 31.43 -2.98 7.66
C GLN A 29 30.23 -3.55 6.91
N ALA A 30 29.93 -4.84 7.06
CA ALA A 30 28.76 -5.46 6.43
C ALA A 30 27.45 -4.82 6.91
N VAL A 31 27.31 -4.61 8.22
CA VAL A 31 26.14 -3.93 8.80
C VAL A 31 26.07 -2.49 8.33
N GLN A 32 27.17 -1.72 8.39
CA GLN A 32 27.18 -0.32 7.94
C GLN A 32 26.83 -0.16 6.46
N LYS A 33 27.33 -1.04 5.59
CA LYS A 33 26.99 -1.03 4.16
C LYS A 33 25.50 -1.31 3.95
N ALA A 34 24.94 -2.24 4.71
CA ALA A 34 23.51 -2.53 4.64
C ALA A 34 22.65 -1.37 5.16
N GLU A 35 23.07 -0.70 6.23
CA GLU A 35 22.42 0.52 6.74
C GLU A 35 22.41 1.63 5.69
N ALA A 36 23.56 1.88 5.05
CA ALA A 36 23.68 2.88 3.99
C ALA A 36 22.79 2.53 2.79
N ALA A 37 22.83 1.28 2.32
CA ALA A 37 22.02 0.83 1.19
C ALA A 37 20.51 0.85 1.48
N LEU A 38 20.11 0.58 2.73
CA LEU A 38 18.72 0.69 3.15
C LEU A 38 18.28 2.17 3.25
N ALA A 39 19.14 3.05 3.77
CA ALA A 39 18.85 4.47 3.89
C ALA A 39 18.53 5.14 2.54
N GLU A 40 19.17 4.69 1.45
CA GLU A 40 18.91 5.16 0.08
C GLU A 40 17.47 4.92 -0.39
N VAL A 41 16.80 3.86 0.09
CA VAL A 41 15.48 3.45 -0.39
C VAL A 41 14.38 3.56 0.67
N ARG A 42 14.74 3.77 1.95
CA ARG A 42 13.82 3.71 3.09
C ARG A 42 12.59 4.59 2.95
N ALA A 43 12.75 5.83 2.46
CA ALA A 43 11.63 6.76 2.30
C ALA A 43 10.62 6.27 1.25
N ASP A 44 11.10 5.94 0.05
CA ASP A 44 10.25 5.43 -1.03
C ASP A 44 9.66 4.06 -0.66
N ALA A 45 10.44 3.19 -0.04
CA ALA A 45 9.99 1.88 0.42
C ALA A 45 8.87 2.00 1.48
N ALA A 46 8.92 3.00 2.35
CA ALA A 46 7.85 3.23 3.32
C ALA A 46 6.53 3.59 2.64
N GLN A 47 6.59 4.24 1.48
CA GLN A 47 5.43 4.61 0.70
C GLN A 47 4.91 3.48 -0.21
N TYR A 48 5.82 2.74 -0.84
CA TYR A 48 5.46 1.83 -1.94
C TYR A 48 5.63 0.34 -1.61
N ALA A 49 6.37 -0.01 -0.55
CA ALA A 49 6.62 -1.39 -0.15
C ALA A 49 6.82 -1.53 1.39
N PRO A 50 5.86 -1.07 2.23
CA PRO A 50 6.05 -0.97 3.68
C PRO A 50 6.30 -2.33 4.36
N ASP A 51 5.65 -3.40 3.88
CA ASP A 51 5.82 -4.75 4.44
C ASP A 51 7.22 -5.31 4.14
N ASN A 52 7.73 -5.07 2.93
CA ASN A 52 9.08 -5.43 2.54
C ASN A 52 10.11 -4.65 3.37
N LEU A 53 9.87 -3.35 3.59
CA LEU A 53 10.72 -2.50 4.41
C LEU A 53 10.81 -3.02 5.85
N ALA A 54 9.66 -3.33 6.47
CA ALA A 54 9.60 -3.86 7.83
C ALA A 54 10.38 -5.18 7.97
N SER A 55 10.29 -6.06 6.98
CA SER A 55 11.03 -7.32 6.95
C SER A 55 12.56 -7.12 6.90
N VAL A 56 13.03 -6.19 6.05
CA VAL A 56 14.46 -5.85 5.94
C VAL A 56 14.97 -5.20 7.22
N GLU A 57 14.20 -4.30 7.83
CA GLU A 57 14.57 -3.63 9.08
C GLU A 57 14.67 -4.60 10.26
N SER A 58 13.76 -5.57 10.34
CA SER A 58 13.81 -6.65 11.33
C SER A 58 15.08 -7.50 11.19
N THR A 59 15.44 -7.85 9.95
CA THR A 59 16.66 -8.61 9.65
C THR A 59 17.93 -7.81 10.01
N LEU A 60 17.97 -6.53 9.63
CA LEU A 60 19.07 -5.63 9.98
C LEU A 60 19.22 -5.48 11.50
N THR A 61 18.11 -5.32 12.23
CA THR A 61 18.10 -5.23 13.69
C THR A 61 18.69 -6.51 14.32
N SER A 62 18.27 -7.67 13.83
CA SER A 62 18.80 -8.96 14.31
C SER A 62 20.31 -9.11 14.11
N LEU A 63 20.83 -8.62 12.98
CA LEU A 63 22.28 -8.64 12.70
C LEU A 63 23.04 -7.60 13.52
N LYS A 64 22.44 -6.43 13.81
CA LYS A 64 23.02 -5.45 14.76
C LYS A 64 23.11 -6.01 16.16
N ASP A 65 22.10 -6.75 16.61
CA ASP A 65 22.11 -7.42 17.91
C ASP A 65 23.17 -8.52 17.99
N ALA A 66 23.33 -9.31 16.92
CA ALA A 66 24.40 -10.30 16.81
C ALA A 66 25.78 -9.63 16.87
N LEU A 67 25.97 -8.53 16.15
CA LEU A 67 27.20 -7.73 16.19
C LEU A 67 27.50 -7.21 17.60
N ALA A 68 26.50 -6.66 18.29
CA ALA A 68 26.64 -6.13 19.66
C ALA A 68 26.98 -7.23 20.67
N LYS A 69 26.47 -8.45 20.47
CA LYS A 69 26.80 -9.64 21.28
C LYS A 69 28.15 -10.28 20.91
N GLY A 70 28.84 -9.77 19.88
CA GLY A 70 30.10 -10.31 19.40
C GLY A 70 29.96 -11.57 18.53
N ASP A 71 28.75 -11.90 18.07
CA ASP A 71 28.49 -13.03 17.17
C ASP A 71 28.78 -12.63 15.71
N TYR A 72 30.05 -12.33 15.44
CA TYR A 72 30.52 -11.88 14.13
C TYR A 72 30.30 -12.94 13.03
N LYS A 73 30.28 -14.23 13.41
CA LYS A 73 30.02 -15.33 12.48
C LYS A 73 28.58 -15.32 12.00
N ALA A 74 27.61 -15.12 12.89
CA ALA A 74 26.20 -14.96 12.50
C ALA A 74 26.00 -13.71 11.62
N VAL A 75 26.67 -12.60 11.94
CA VAL A 75 26.62 -11.39 11.13
C VAL A 75 27.11 -11.64 9.70
N LEU A 76 28.28 -12.26 9.54
CA LEU A 76 28.86 -12.53 8.22
C LEU A 76 28.06 -13.57 7.44
N ALA A 77 27.47 -14.56 8.12
CA ALA A 77 26.57 -15.53 7.48
C ALA A 77 25.26 -14.89 7.00
N GLY A 78 24.71 -13.93 7.76
CA GLY A 78 23.49 -13.21 7.41
C GLY A 78 23.67 -12.07 6.41
N ALA A 79 24.88 -11.54 6.26
CA ALA A 79 25.16 -10.36 5.43
C ALA A 79 24.75 -10.52 3.95
N GLY A 80 24.98 -11.72 3.38
CA GLY A 80 24.57 -12.02 2.00
C GLY A 80 23.05 -12.02 1.85
N GLY A 81 22.34 -12.61 2.82
CA GLY A 81 20.87 -12.62 2.86
C GLY A 81 20.31 -11.20 2.97
N LEU A 82 20.83 -10.38 3.88
CA LEU A 82 20.41 -8.99 4.04
C LEU A 82 20.66 -8.16 2.76
N THR A 83 21.80 -8.37 2.09
CA THR A 83 22.09 -7.70 0.80
C THR A 83 21.05 -8.03 -0.26
N SER A 84 20.70 -9.32 -0.40
CA SER A 84 19.64 -9.77 -1.31
C SER A 84 18.27 -9.20 -0.92
N SER A 85 17.94 -9.13 0.37
CA SER A 85 16.68 -8.55 0.83
C SER A 85 16.58 -7.04 0.56
N ILE A 86 17.70 -6.30 0.67
CA ILE A 86 17.74 -4.87 0.31
C ILE A 86 17.57 -4.69 -1.21
N ALA A 87 18.17 -5.56 -2.03
CA ALA A 87 17.96 -5.52 -3.48
C ALA A 87 16.49 -5.80 -3.84
N ALA A 88 15.90 -6.84 -3.26
CA ALA A 88 14.47 -7.15 -3.44
C ALA A 88 13.56 -6.02 -2.95
N LEU A 89 13.94 -5.30 -1.89
CA LEU A 89 13.22 -4.10 -1.44
C LEU A 89 13.27 -2.98 -2.48
N LYS A 90 14.43 -2.72 -3.09
CA LYS A 90 14.56 -1.73 -4.17
C LYS A 90 13.67 -2.09 -5.36
N ASP A 91 13.65 -3.36 -5.75
CA ASP A 91 12.79 -3.86 -6.83
C ASP A 91 11.30 -3.74 -6.48
N ALA A 92 10.90 -4.14 -5.27
CA ALA A 92 9.52 -4.02 -4.80
C ALA A 92 9.07 -2.55 -4.73
N THR A 93 9.94 -1.65 -4.30
CA THR A 93 9.68 -0.21 -4.24
C THR A 93 9.47 0.37 -5.64
N ALA A 94 10.33 0.01 -6.60
CA ALA A 94 10.20 0.43 -7.99
C ALA A 94 8.92 -0.11 -8.64
N ALA A 95 8.59 -1.38 -8.37
CA ALA A 95 7.36 -2.01 -8.84
C ALA A 95 6.12 -1.32 -8.24
N GLY A 96 6.11 -1.04 -6.93
CA GLY A 96 5.02 -0.34 -6.25
C GLY A 96 4.80 1.07 -6.79
N LYS A 97 5.88 1.80 -7.05
CA LYS A 97 5.82 3.12 -7.69
C LYS A 97 5.21 3.05 -9.10
N SER A 98 5.69 2.11 -9.92
CA SER A 98 5.15 1.90 -11.28
C SER A 98 3.68 1.50 -11.26
N ALA A 99 3.27 0.62 -10.33
CA ALA A 99 1.88 0.23 -10.15
C ALA A 99 0.99 1.42 -9.75
N GLN A 100 1.47 2.29 -8.87
CA GLN A 100 0.77 3.51 -8.48
C GLN A 100 0.58 4.45 -9.68
N GLU A 101 1.63 4.68 -10.48
CA GLU A 101 1.56 5.51 -11.69
C GLU A 101 0.57 4.94 -12.71
N ALA A 102 0.59 3.62 -12.92
CA ALA A 102 -0.36 2.92 -13.78
C ALA A 102 -1.81 3.03 -13.26
N ALA A 103 -2.02 2.90 -11.95
CA ALA A 103 -3.33 3.07 -11.32
C ALA A 103 -3.86 4.49 -11.49
N VAL A 104 -3.02 5.51 -11.34
CA VAL A 104 -3.39 6.92 -11.56
C VAL A 104 -3.72 7.17 -13.04
N ALA A 105 -2.94 6.62 -13.98
CA ALA A 105 -3.21 6.76 -15.40
C ALA A 105 -4.56 6.11 -15.79
N ALA A 106 -4.81 4.88 -15.32
CA ALA A 106 -6.08 4.19 -15.53
C ALA A 106 -7.26 4.96 -14.89
N ALA A 107 -7.08 5.46 -13.67
CA ALA A 107 -8.11 6.24 -12.99
C ALA A 107 -8.42 7.56 -13.73
N ASN A 108 -7.44 8.23 -14.32
CA ASN A 108 -7.68 9.43 -15.14
C ASN A 108 -8.52 9.13 -16.39
N ALA A 109 -8.22 8.04 -17.08
CA ALA A 109 -9.00 7.61 -18.24
C ALA A 109 -10.44 7.28 -17.85
N GLU A 110 -10.62 6.53 -16.76
CA GLU A 110 -11.94 6.17 -16.25
C GLU A 110 -12.72 7.39 -15.74
N TRP A 111 -12.09 8.26 -14.97
CA TRP A 111 -12.69 9.50 -14.47
C TRP A 111 -13.20 10.39 -15.60
N SER A 112 -12.45 10.53 -16.69
CA SER A 112 -12.85 11.36 -17.84
C SER A 112 -14.18 10.88 -18.45
N SER A 113 -14.38 9.55 -18.52
CA SER A 113 -15.63 8.97 -18.99
C SER A 113 -16.76 9.19 -17.97
N MET A 114 -16.51 8.87 -16.69
CA MET A 114 -17.52 9.03 -15.65
C MET A 114 -17.95 10.50 -15.45
N ALA A 115 -17.02 11.45 -15.57
CA ALA A 115 -17.30 12.87 -15.46
C ALA A 115 -18.17 13.42 -16.60
N ALA A 116 -18.18 12.75 -17.76
CA ALA A 116 -19.08 13.11 -18.86
C ALA A 116 -20.52 12.60 -18.63
N ASP A 117 -20.68 11.44 -18.00
CA ASP A 117 -21.97 10.74 -17.96
C ASP A 117 -22.69 10.79 -16.60
N MET A 118 -21.96 10.81 -15.49
CA MET A 118 -22.56 10.85 -14.16
C MET A 118 -23.43 12.11 -13.93
N PRO A 119 -23.04 13.33 -14.34
CA PRO A 119 -23.91 14.49 -14.22
C PRO A 119 -25.25 14.34 -14.94
N LYS A 120 -25.26 13.71 -16.13
CA LYS A 120 -26.49 13.48 -16.91
C LYS A 120 -27.44 12.54 -16.18
N MET A 121 -26.90 11.47 -15.58
CA MET A 121 -27.70 10.54 -14.78
C MET A 121 -28.31 11.23 -13.54
N VAL A 122 -27.51 12.02 -12.83
CA VAL A 122 -27.99 12.83 -11.69
C VAL A 122 -29.09 13.79 -12.13
N GLU A 123 -28.92 14.49 -13.25
CA GLU A 123 -29.93 15.40 -13.79
C GLU A 123 -31.24 14.69 -14.18
N ALA A 124 -31.15 13.53 -14.84
CA ALA A 124 -32.31 12.74 -15.24
C ALA A 124 -33.13 12.27 -14.02
N ILE A 125 -32.45 11.79 -12.97
CA ILE A 125 -33.08 11.39 -11.71
C ILE A 125 -33.75 12.59 -11.04
N GLY A 126 -33.04 13.72 -10.92
CA GLY A 126 -33.59 14.94 -10.33
C GLY A 126 -34.82 15.44 -11.08
N SER A 127 -34.80 15.39 -12.41
CA SER A 127 -35.94 15.73 -13.27
C SER A 127 -37.15 14.83 -13.00
N ARG A 128 -36.92 13.51 -12.89
CA ARG A 128 -37.99 12.54 -12.56
C ARG A 128 -38.59 12.81 -11.19
N ILE A 129 -37.75 13.08 -10.18
CA ILE A 129 -38.20 13.42 -8.83
C ILE A 129 -39.03 14.70 -8.82
N ALA A 130 -38.61 15.73 -9.56
CA ALA A 130 -39.35 16.98 -9.65
C ALA A 130 -40.73 16.82 -10.31
N VAL A 131 -40.83 16.01 -11.38
CA VAL A 131 -42.10 15.70 -12.04
C VAL A 131 -43.04 14.94 -11.09
N LEU A 132 -42.54 13.92 -10.40
CA LEU A 132 -43.33 13.13 -9.45
C LEU A 132 -43.78 13.95 -8.24
N SER A 133 -42.95 14.87 -7.75
CA SER A 133 -43.28 15.75 -6.62
C SER A 133 -44.44 16.70 -6.94
N LYS A 134 -44.64 17.07 -8.21
CA LYS A 134 -45.74 17.93 -8.67
C LYS A 134 -47.01 17.14 -9.02
N SER A 135 -46.94 15.81 -9.05
CA SER A 135 -48.04 14.95 -9.46
C SER A 135 -49.02 14.73 -8.30
N LYS A 136 -50.33 14.85 -8.54
CA LYS A 136 -51.36 14.60 -7.51
C LYS A 136 -51.45 13.13 -7.07
N ARG A 137 -50.92 12.20 -7.88
CA ARG A 137 -50.86 10.76 -7.64
C ARG A 137 -49.58 10.19 -8.25
N LEU A 138 -48.94 9.24 -7.56
CA LEU A 138 -47.78 8.53 -8.09
C LEU A 138 -48.19 7.56 -9.21
N PRO A 139 -47.34 7.37 -10.25
CA PRO A 139 -47.56 6.36 -11.27
C PRO A 139 -47.62 4.95 -10.69
N LYS A 140 -48.32 4.03 -11.39
CA LYS A 140 -48.34 2.61 -11.01
C LYS A 140 -46.91 2.06 -10.96
N GLY A 141 -46.62 1.30 -9.89
CA GLY A 141 -45.30 0.71 -9.65
C GLY A 141 -44.33 1.59 -8.84
N ILE A 142 -44.74 2.80 -8.46
CA ILE A 142 -43.99 3.65 -7.52
C ILE A 142 -44.91 3.92 -6.33
N ASP A 143 -44.47 3.52 -5.13
CA ASP A 143 -45.16 3.84 -3.89
C ASP A 143 -44.48 5.01 -3.17
N GLN A 144 -45.10 5.49 -2.09
CA GLN A 144 -44.58 6.64 -1.36
C GLN A 144 -43.22 6.34 -0.71
N ALA A 145 -43.02 5.11 -0.22
CA ALA A 145 -41.78 4.70 0.42
C ALA A 145 -40.61 4.64 -0.58
N SER A 146 -40.84 4.06 -1.76
CA SER A 146 -39.85 4.02 -2.84
C SER A 146 -39.53 5.42 -3.36
N PHE A 147 -40.53 6.31 -3.42
CA PHE A 147 -40.33 7.68 -3.83
C PHE A 147 -39.53 8.52 -2.82
N ASP A 148 -39.79 8.36 -1.52
CA ASP A 148 -39.03 9.07 -0.49
C ASP A 148 -37.62 8.51 -0.35
N ALA A 149 -37.43 7.19 -0.47
CA ALA A 149 -36.11 6.57 -0.56
C ALA A 149 -35.31 7.09 -1.77
N ALA A 150 -35.97 7.26 -2.93
CA ALA A 150 -35.35 7.82 -4.12
C ALA A 150 -34.88 9.28 -3.92
N LYS A 151 -35.62 10.10 -3.17
CA LYS A 151 -35.20 11.48 -2.82
C LYS A 151 -33.96 11.48 -1.93
N SER A 152 -33.96 10.71 -0.85
CA SER A 152 -32.78 10.61 0.02
C SER A 152 -31.57 10.02 -0.72
N GLY A 153 -31.82 9.04 -1.61
CA GLY A 153 -30.80 8.51 -2.51
C GLY A 153 -30.24 9.57 -3.45
N TYR A 154 -31.08 10.43 -4.01
CA TYR A 154 -30.66 11.54 -4.87
C TYR A 154 -29.80 12.58 -4.13
N GLU A 155 -30.18 12.97 -2.91
CA GLU A 155 -29.36 13.86 -2.07
C GLU A 155 -27.99 13.25 -1.77
N MET A 156 -27.95 11.95 -1.45
CA MET A 156 -26.70 11.23 -1.26
C MET A 156 -25.86 11.20 -2.54
N MET A 157 -26.47 10.98 -3.71
CA MET A 157 -25.76 11.04 -4.99
C MET A 157 -25.16 12.43 -5.24
N GLN A 158 -25.86 13.52 -4.92
CA GLN A 158 -25.30 14.87 -5.06
C GLN A 158 -24.07 15.07 -4.16
N SER A 159 -24.15 14.63 -2.89
CA SER A 159 -23.02 14.69 -1.96
C SER A 159 -21.83 13.89 -2.48
N THR A 160 -22.05 12.62 -2.84
CA THR A 160 -21.00 11.73 -3.36
C THR A 160 -20.37 12.27 -4.64
N TRP A 161 -21.15 12.89 -5.53
CA TRP A 161 -20.61 13.53 -6.74
C TRP A 161 -19.71 14.71 -6.42
N SER A 162 -20.12 15.55 -5.46
CA SER A 162 -19.32 16.69 -5.00
C SER A 162 -18.00 16.23 -4.39
N GLU A 163 -18.04 15.19 -3.55
CA GLU A 163 -16.83 14.59 -2.95
C GLU A 163 -15.92 13.96 -4.00
N ALA A 164 -16.48 13.24 -4.98
CA ALA A 164 -15.72 12.66 -6.08
C ALA A 164 -15.01 13.75 -6.91
N SER A 165 -15.74 14.82 -7.23
CA SER A 165 -15.21 15.97 -7.98
C SER A 165 -14.11 16.69 -7.21
N ALA A 166 -14.25 16.84 -5.89
CA ALA A 166 -13.23 17.42 -5.03
C ALA A 166 -11.96 16.54 -4.98
N ALA A 167 -12.12 15.22 -4.85
CA ALA A 167 -11.01 14.28 -4.88
C ALA A 167 -10.25 14.33 -6.21
N ALA A 168 -10.96 14.41 -7.34
CA ALA A 168 -10.34 14.57 -8.65
C ALA A 168 -9.57 15.90 -8.76
N ALA A 169 -10.18 17.00 -8.30
CA ALA A 169 -9.56 18.33 -8.33
C ALA A 169 -8.31 18.43 -7.46
N SER A 170 -8.23 17.66 -6.36
CA SER A 170 -7.03 17.57 -5.51
C SER A 170 -5.99 16.57 -6.01
N GLY A 171 -6.18 15.97 -7.19
CA GLY A 171 -5.27 14.98 -7.78
C GLY A 171 -5.44 13.55 -7.23
N ASN A 172 -6.40 13.31 -6.35
CA ASN A 172 -6.72 11.96 -5.85
C ASN A 172 -7.74 11.27 -6.75
N VAL A 173 -7.33 11.03 -8.00
CA VAL A 173 -8.23 10.53 -9.06
C VAL A 173 -8.68 9.08 -8.80
N VAL A 174 -7.87 8.28 -8.10
CA VAL A 174 -8.25 6.91 -7.70
C VAL A 174 -9.47 6.92 -6.77
N ASP A 175 -9.45 7.79 -5.75
CA ASP A 175 -10.58 7.97 -4.84
C ASP A 175 -11.80 8.58 -5.56
N ALA A 176 -11.57 9.53 -6.48
CA ALA A 176 -12.64 10.11 -7.30
C ALA A 176 -13.39 9.04 -8.12
N VAL A 177 -12.65 8.14 -8.78
CA VAL A 177 -13.23 7.01 -9.52
C VAL A 177 -13.98 6.05 -8.60
N ALA A 178 -13.42 5.73 -7.42
CA ALA A 178 -14.11 4.87 -6.45
C ALA A 178 -15.46 5.48 -6.02
N LYS A 179 -15.49 6.78 -5.71
CA LYS A 179 -16.73 7.51 -5.38
C LYS A 179 -17.70 7.59 -6.56
N ALA A 180 -17.22 7.82 -7.77
CA ALA A 180 -18.06 7.82 -8.96
C ALA A 180 -18.70 6.44 -9.23
N LYS A 181 -17.98 5.34 -8.95
CA LYS A 181 -18.55 3.97 -9.04
C LYS A 181 -19.66 3.75 -8.03
N MET A 182 -19.45 4.14 -6.77
CA MET A 182 -20.50 4.09 -5.75
C MET A 182 -21.73 4.91 -6.16
N LEU A 183 -21.52 6.09 -6.76
CA LEU A 183 -22.61 6.92 -7.28
C LEU A 183 -23.34 6.25 -8.45
N LYS A 184 -22.62 5.58 -9.35
CA LYS A 184 -23.21 4.82 -10.46
C LYS A 184 -24.14 3.71 -9.94
N ASP A 185 -23.67 2.95 -8.97
CA ASP A 185 -24.47 1.87 -8.36
C ASP A 185 -25.70 2.44 -7.65
N LYS A 186 -25.53 3.54 -6.89
CA LYS A 186 -26.66 4.21 -6.23
C LYS A 186 -27.65 4.80 -7.25
N GLY A 187 -27.15 5.33 -8.36
CA GLY A 187 -27.98 5.84 -9.45
C GLY A 187 -28.84 4.75 -10.08
N ALA A 188 -28.29 3.56 -10.31
CA ALA A 188 -29.05 2.42 -10.82
C ALA A 188 -30.17 1.98 -9.85
N GLU A 189 -29.88 1.95 -8.55
CA GLU A 189 -30.87 1.68 -7.50
C GLU A 189 -32.00 2.72 -7.51
N VAL A 190 -31.65 4.01 -7.53
CA VAL A 190 -32.63 5.11 -7.53
C VAL A 190 -33.45 5.13 -8.81
N MET A 191 -32.83 4.90 -9.98
CA MET A 191 -33.56 4.75 -11.25
C MET A 191 -34.60 3.62 -11.19
N THR A 192 -34.25 2.50 -10.56
CA THR A 192 -35.17 1.37 -10.35
C THR A 192 -36.34 1.78 -9.45
N MET A 193 -36.09 2.45 -8.32
CA MET A 193 -37.14 2.95 -7.41
C MET A 193 -38.10 3.94 -8.11
N LEU A 194 -37.61 4.67 -9.11
CA LEU A 194 -38.36 5.64 -9.89
C LEU A 194 -38.99 5.06 -11.17
N ASN A 195 -38.86 3.75 -11.37
CA ASN A 195 -39.28 3.01 -12.56
C ASN A 195 -38.75 3.67 -13.86
N MET A 196 -37.50 4.13 -13.81
CA MET A 196 -36.77 4.63 -14.98
C MET A 196 -36.07 3.45 -15.65
N SER A 197 -36.24 3.31 -16.96
CA SER A 197 -35.44 2.37 -17.75
C SER A 197 -33.98 2.84 -17.75
N ALA A 198 -33.03 1.93 -17.49
CA ALA A 198 -31.62 2.21 -17.69
C ALA A 198 -31.40 2.56 -19.17
N GLY A 199 -31.00 3.81 -19.44
CA GLY A 199 -30.54 4.24 -20.74
C GLY A 199 -29.07 3.89 -20.95
#